data_AF-F0Z260-F1
#
_entry.id   AF-F0Z260-F1
#
_cell.length_a   1.000
_cell.length_b   1.000
_cell.length_c   1.000
_cell.angle_alpha   90.00
_cell.angle_beta   90.00
_cell.angle_gamma   90.00
#
_symmetry.space_group_name_H-M   'P 1'
#
loop_
_entity.id
_entity.type
_entity.pdbx_description
1 polymer ?
#
loop_
_entity_poly.entity_id
_entity_poly.type
_entity_poly.pdbx_seq_one_letter_code
_entity_poly.pdbx_strand_id
1 'polypeptide(L)'
;MTEEYKQELPLPFYLAGAVLVIWAALLTAPLIPDNFMNIAAGLKESMKHPLQIVWCEGSLKTVFLFLLAYVMGIGIYYATKRNYRKGEEHGSAKWGSPKVLGKRYADHDFCSNKILTRNVRISFQVRKHRRNLNIVVIGGAGSGKTRFFGKPNVMSANCSMVILDPKGEILRDTGHLLETKGYVVRVLDLINMERSHCYNPFVYLQNDNDVQRLVTNLFKSTTPKGSQSQDPFWDTAASMLLLALVFYLKYEAPKEEQNFPMVMEMLRAGDVSEEDDSEQSPLDELFERLEMREPEHIALKYYRAYHSGSAKTLKSIQITLAARLEKFNLESLASLTVTDELELARMGEEKMALFALIPDNDVSFNFLVSILYTQLFQQLFYVADRKYGGSLPVHVHFVMDEFAVRPYGLIRNLSVA
;
A
#
# COMPACT_ATOMS: atom_id res chain seq x y z
N MET A 1 -25.48 -11.81 -22.03
CA MET A 1 -26.81 -11.77 -21.39
C MET A 1 -26.58 -11.90 -19.90
N THR A 2 -26.69 -10.86 -19.10
CA THR A 2 -27.67 -9.78 -19.10
C THR A 2 -26.98 -8.43 -18.91
N GLU A 3 -27.18 -7.51 -19.85
CA GLU A 3 -27.16 -6.09 -19.50
C GLU A 3 -28.38 -5.89 -18.61
N GLU A 4 -28.17 -5.57 -17.33
CA GLU A 4 -29.22 -4.95 -16.53
C GLU A 4 -29.48 -3.60 -17.16
N TYR A 5 -30.45 -3.57 -18.09
CA TYR A 5 -31.16 -2.36 -18.45
C TYR A 5 -31.51 -1.67 -17.13
N LYS A 6 -30.91 -0.52 -16.87
CA LYS A 6 -31.54 0.47 -15.99
C LYS A 6 -32.96 0.57 -16.50
N GLN A 7 -33.94 0.03 -15.77
CA GLN A 7 -35.34 0.34 -16.00
C GLN A 7 -35.52 1.81 -15.62
N GLU A 8 -35.09 2.69 -16.51
CA GLU A 8 -35.56 4.05 -16.61
C GLU A 8 -36.99 3.93 -17.11
N LEU A 9 -37.94 4.57 -16.41
CA LEU A 9 -39.30 4.59 -16.94
C LEU A 9 -39.22 5.27 -18.33
N PRO A 10 -39.87 4.70 -19.36
CA PRO A 10 -39.77 5.29 -20.67
C PRO A 10 -40.39 6.69 -20.67
N LEU A 11 -39.77 7.63 -21.39
CA LEU A 11 -40.19 9.03 -21.58
C LEU A 11 -41.72 9.26 -21.67
N PRO A 12 -42.53 8.43 -22.36
CA PRO A 12 -43.99 8.57 -22.36
C PRO A 12 -44.66 8.57 -20.98
N PHE A 13 -44.13 7.86 -19.99
CA PHE A 13 -44.72 7.84 -18.63
C PHE A 13 -44.53 9.18 -17.91
N TYR A 14 -43.39 9.85 -18.11
CA TYR A 14 -43.15 11.18 -17.54
C TYR A 14 -44.01 12.25 -18.22
N LEU A 15 -44.21 12.13 -19.54
CA LEU A 15 -45.09 13.03 -20.29
C LEU A 15 -46.56 12.85 -19.88
N ALA A 16 -47.02 11.60 -19.75
CA ALA A 16 -48.37 11.31 -19.26
C ALA A 16 -48.59 11.83 -17.83
N GLY A 17 -47.60 11.67 -16.95
CA GLY A 17 -47.63 12.24 -15.60
C GLY A 17 -47.68 13.76 -15.61
N ALA A 18 -46.90 14.43 -16.45
CA ALA A 18 -46.91 15.88 -16.60
C ALA A 18 -48.28 16.39 -17.08
N VAL A 19 -48.94 15.70 -18.02
CA VAL A 19 -50.29 16.04 -18.48
C VAL A 19 -51.31 15.97 -17.34
N LEU A 20 -51.24 14.92 -16.50
CA LEU A 20 -52.11 14.80 -15.32
C LEU A 20 -51.85 15.89 -14.28
N VAL A 21 -50.58 16.26 -14.09
CA VAL A 21 -50.18 17.34 -13.16
C VAL A 21 -50.67 18.70 -13.66
N ILE A 22 -50.57 18.98 -14.96
CA ILE A 22 -51.09 20.21 -15.59
C ILE A 22 -52.61 20.28 -15.45
N TRP A 23 -53.31 19.17 -15.73
CA TRP A 23 -54.75 19.08 -15.56
C TRP A 23 -55.18 19.33 -14.11
N ALA A 24 -54.51 18.71 -13.14
CA ALA A 24 -54.77 18.92 -11.72
C ALA A 24 -54.52 20.38 -11.31
N ALA A 25 -53.42 20.97 -11.78
CA ALA A 25 -53.08 22.37 -11.48
C ALA A 25 -54.09 23.37 -12.06
N LEU A 26 -54.65 23.09 -13.24
CA LEU A 26 -55.70 23.92 -13.86
C LEU A 26 -57.05 23.80 -13.15
N LEU A 27 -57.36 22.63 -12.57
CA LEU A 27 -58.55 22.46 -11.73
C LEU A 27 -58.43 23.14 -10.37
N THR A 28 -57.21 23.23 -9.81
CA THR A 28 -56.98 23.88 -8.51
C THR A 28 -56.73 25.38 -8.61
N ALA A 29 -56.30 25.88 -9.77
CA ALA A 29 -55.98 27.29 -10.00
C ALA A 29 -57.09 28.29 -9.58
N PRO A 30 -58.39 28.04 -9.82
CA PRO A 30 -59.46 28.96 -9.40
C PRO A 30 -59.67 29.02 -7.88
N LEU A 31 -59.19 28.01 -7.14
CA LEU A 31 -59.45 27.84 -5.71
C LEU A 31 -58.36 28.47 -4.82
N ILE A 32 -57.23 28.88 -5.41
CA ILE A 32 -56.04 29.39 -4.70
C ILE A 32 -56.20 30.80 -4.09
N PRO A 33 -56.99 31.73 -4.67
CA PRO A 33 -57.23 33.04 -4.06
C PRO A 33 -58.02 32.96 -2.74
N ASP A 34 -58.84 31.92 -2.57
CA ASP A 34 -59.66 31.71 -1.38
C ASP A 34 -58.89 30.88 -0.34
N ASN A 35 -58.65 31.50 0.81
CA ASN A 35 -58.10 30.97 2.05
C ASN A 35 -57.90 29.44 2.11
N PHE A 36 -56.69 28.98 2.45
CA PHE A 36 -56.21 27.59 2.32
C PHE A 36 -57.16 26.49 2.87
N MET A 37 -58.00 26.83 3.86
CA MET A 37 -59.00 25.95 4.48
C MET A 37 -60.18 25.58 3.56
N ASN A 38 -60.48 26.36 2.52
CA ASN A 38 -61.60 26.09 1.58
C ASN A 38 -61.19 25.29 0.35
N ILE A 39 -59.87 25.13 0.10
CA ILE A 39 -59.33 24.43 -1.07
C ILE A 39 -59.76 22.96 -1.07
N ALA A 40 -59.79 22.30 0.09
CA ALA A 40 -60.18 20.88 0.19
C ALA A 40 -61.66 20.64 -0.17
N ALA A 41 -62.54 21.56 0.21
CA ALA A 41 -63.96 21.50 -0.12
C ALA A 41 -64.20 21.82 -1.62
N GLY A 42 -63.51 22.83 -2.14
CA GLY A 42 -63.55 23.20 -3.56
C GLY A 42 -63.01 22.09 -4.47
N LEU A 43 -61.92 21.42 -4.07
CA LEU A 43 -61.32 20.32 -4.83
C LEU A 43 -62.29 19.14 -4.98
N LYS A 44 -63.07 18.84 -3.93
CA LYS A 44 -64.08 17.77 -3.93
C LYS A 44 -65.23 18.07 -4.89
N GLU A 45 -65.63 19.33 -5.00
CA GLU A 45 -66.68 19.75 -5.94
C GLU A 45 -66.16 19.81 -7.38
N SER A 46 -64.96 20.33 -7.61
CA SER A 46 -64.30 20.33 -8.92
C SER A 46 -64.05 18.93 -9.48
N MET A 47 -63.81 17.93 -8.61
CA MET A 47 -63.68 16.53 -9.04
C MET A 47 -64.99 15.91 -9.57
N LYS A 48 -66.16 16.48 -9.23
CA LYS A 48 -67.45 16.03 -9.83
C LYS A 48 -67.59 16.44 -11.29
N HIS A 49 -66.84 17.48 -11.71
CA HIS A 49 -66.84 18.02 -13.08
C HIS A 49 -65.41 18.13 -13.64
N PRO A 50 -64.72 17.00 -13.89
CA PRO A 50 -63.29 16.94 -14.17
C PRO A 50 -62.84 17.63 -15.48
N LEU A 51 -63.76 17.96 -16.37
CA LEU A 51 -63.47 18.56 -17.69
C LEU A 51 -63.78 20.07 -17.75
N GLN A 52 -64.33 20.66 -16.68
CA GLN A 52 -64.68 22.08 -16.63
C GLN A 52 -63.49 22.89 -16.08
N ILE A 53 -62.62 23.33 -16.98
CA ILE A 53 -61.44 24.14 -16.66
C ILE A 53 -61.77 25.62 -16.85
N VAL A 54 -61.63 26.41 -15.78
CA VAL A 54 -61.84 27.87 -15.80
C VAL A 54 -60.47 28.56 -15.76
N TRP A 55 -60.17 29.35 -16.77
CA TRP A 55 -58.93 30.11 -16.84
C TRP A 55 -58.98 31.34 -15.93
N CYS A 56 -58.04 31.43 -14.98
CA CYS A 56 -57.89 32.56 -14.07
C CYS A 56 -56.47 33.15 -14.17
N GLU A 57 -56.28 34.38 -13.67
CA GLU A 57 -54.99 35.10 -13.74
C GLU A 57 -53.84 34.35 -13.02
N GLY A 58 -54.18 33.50 -12.04
CA GLY A 58 -53.24 32.63 -11.31
C GLY A 58 -52.96 31.26 -11.93
N SER A 59 -53.61 30.89 -13.05
CA SER A 59 -53.53 29.55 -13.64
C SER A 59 -52.11 29.17 -14.07
N LEU A 60 -51.41 30.08 -14.75
CA LEU A 60 -50.05 29.82 -15.23
C LEU A 60 -49.05 29.65 -14.07
N LYS A 61 -49.17 30.45 -13.01
CA LYS A 61 -48.32 30.34 -11.80
C LYS A 61 -48.53 29.01 -11.09
N THR A 62 -49.78 28.55 -11.01
CA THR A 62 -50.16 27.30 -10.37
C THR A 62 -49.64 26.08 -11.13
N VAL A 63 -49.81 26.07 -12.46
CA VAL A 63 -49.27 25.03 -13.34
C VAL A 63 -47.75 24.95 -13.23
N PHE A 64 -47.06 26.10 -13.22
CA PHE A 64 -45.61 26.14 -13.05
C PHE A 64 -45.16 25.54 -11.71
N LEU A 65 -45.83 25.88 -10.60
CA LEU A 65 -45.47 25.38 -9.26
C LEU A 65 -45.68 23.86 -9.15
N PHE A 66 -46.78 23.35 -9.70
CA PHE A 66 -47.09 21.92 -9.71
C PHE A 66 -46.13 21.12 -10.60
N LEU A 67 -45.78 21.65 -11.77
CA LEU A 67 -44.75 21.04 -12.63
C LEU A 67 -43.37 21.06 -11.96
N LEU A 68 -43.01 22.14 -11.28
CA LEU A 68 -41.76 22.24 -10.52
C LEU A 68 -41.72 21.21 -9.39
N ALA A 69 -42.82 21.05 -8.64
CA ALA A 69 -42.93 20.01 -7.61
C ALA A 69 -42.85 18.60 -8.20
N TYR A 70 -43.44 18.35 -9.37
CA TYR A 70 -43.37 17.08 -10.07
C TYR A 70 -41.94 16.74 -10.52
N VAL A 71 -41.24 17.69 -11.15
CA VAL A 71 -39.83 17.55 -11.54
C VAL A 71 -38.95 17.34 -10.32
N MET A 72 -39.16 18.09 -9.24
CA MET A 72 -38.45 17.93 -7.97
C MET A 72 -38.69 16.54 -7.36
N GLY A 73 -39.92 16.03 -7.39
CA GLY A 73 -40.26 14.68 -6.92
C GLY A 73 -39.55 13.57 -7.73
N ILE A 74 -39.47 13.73 -9.05
CA ILE A 74 -38.69 12.83 -9.91
C ILE A 74 -37.20 12.91 -9.56
N GLY A 75 -36.67 14.12 -9.35
CA GLY A 75 -35.28 14.34 -8.94
C GLY A 75 -34.96 13.65 -7.61
N ILE A 76 -35.83 13.78 -6.60
CA ILE A 76 -35.70 13.10 -5.31
C ILE A 76 -35.78 11.58 -5.48
N TYR A 77 -36.70 11.07 -6.31
CA TYR A 77 -36.82 9.63 -6.57
C TYR A 77 -35.52 9.03 -7.13
N TYR A 78 -34.91 9.70 -8.10
CA TYR A 78 -33.62 9.27 -8.65
C TYR A 78 -32.48 9.43 -7.66
N ALA A 79 -32.45 10.52 -6.88
CA ALA A 79 -31.44 10.74 -5.85
C ALA A 79 -31.52 9.70 -4.71
N THR A 80 -32.72 9.18 -4.43
CA THR A 80 -32.96 8.20 -3.35
C THR A 80 -32.83 6.74 -3.82
N LYS A 81 -32.68 6.50 -5.13
CA LYS A 81 -32.56 5.16 -5.70
C LYS A 81 -31.19 4.56 -5.35
N ARG A 82 -31.15 3.68 -4.35
CA ARG A 82 -29.95 2.93 -4.01
C ARG A 82 -29.75 1.75 -4.97
N ASN A 83 -28.49 1.42 -5.26
CA ASN A 83 -28.13 0.25 -6.06
C ASN A 83 -28.29 -1.02 -5.22
N TYR A 84 -29.48 -1.60 -5.24
CA TYR A 84 -29.77 -2.88 -4.60
C TYR A 84 -29.54 -4.04 -5.57
N ARG A 85 -28.84 -5.08 -5.12
CA ARG A 85 -28.72 -6.37 -5.82
C ARG A 85 -29.71 -7.37 -5.24
N LYS A 86 -30.96 -7.28 -5.68
CA LYS A 86 -32.06 -8.13 -5.18
C LYS A 86 -31.87 -9.57 -5.68
N GLY A 87 -32.02 -10.56 -4.81
CA GLY A 87 -31.84 -11.98 -5.15
C GLY A 87 -30.39 -12.48 -5.13
N GLU A 88 -29.43 -11.62 -4.77
CA GLU A 88 -28.03 -11.99 -4.56
C GLU A 88 -27.63 -11.92 -3.07
N GLU A 89 -28.58 -12.02 -2.14
CA GLU A 89 -28.35 -11.85 -0.69
C GLU A 89 -27.34 -12.86 -0.12
N HIS A 90 -27.32 -14.07 -0.69
CA HIS A 90 -26.37 -15.14 -0.34
C HIS A 90 -25.13 -15.19 -1.25
N GLY A 91 -24.93 -14.17 -2.09
CA GLY A 91 -23.83 -14.05 -3.04
C GLY A 91 -24.19 -14.50 -4.46
N SER A 92 -23.52 -13.91 -5.44
CA SER A 92 -23.70 -14.19 -6.87
C SER A 92 -22.59 -15.03 -7.49
N ALA A 93 -21.83 -15.75 -6.65
CA ALA A 93 -20.79 -16.65 -7.11
C ALA A 93 -21.39 -17.78 -7.96
N LYS A 94 -20.77 -18.05 -9.11
CA LYS A 94 -21.16 -19.11 -10.04
C LYS A 94 -19.91 -19.85 -10.50
N TRP A 95 -20.05 -21.15 -10.73
CA TRP A 95 -19.00 -21.95 -11.36
C TRP A 95 -18.75 -21.43 -12.78
N GLY A 96 -17.52 -21.01 -13.05
CA GLY A 96 -17.10 -20.54 -14.38
C GLY A 96 -16.53 -21.69 -15.21
N SER A 97 -16.80 -21.70 -16.52
CA SER A 97 -16.13 -22.65 -17.42
C SER A 97 -14.73 -22.14 -17.78
N PRO A 98 -13.68 -22.98 -17.76
CA PRO A 98 -12.32 -22.56 -18.10
C PRO A 98 -12.21 -21.93 -19.48
N LYS A 99 -12.96 -22.45 -20.46
CA LYS A 99 -12.97 -21.92 -21.84
C LYS A 99 -13.52 -20.50 -21.90
N VAL A 100 -14.60 -20.21 -21.17
CA VAL A 100 -15.20 -18.87 -21.12
C VAL A 100 -14.28 -17.90 -20.36
N LEU A 101 -13.70 -18.34 -19.24
CA LEU A 101 -12.75 -17.54 -18.46
C LEU A 101 -11.49 -17.22 -19.27
N GLY A 102 -10.90 -18.21 -19.94
CA GLY A 102 -9.75 -18.03 -20.81
C GLY A 102 -10.02 -17.05 -21.94
N LYS A 103 -11.15 -17.20 -22.66
CA LYS A 103 -11.53 -16.26 -23.73
C LYS A 103 -11.70 -14.82 -23.21
N ARG A 104 -12.14 -14.66 -21.95
CA ARG A 104 -12.42 -13.35 -21.36
C ARG A 104 -11.18 -12.68 -20.77
N TYR A 105 -10.28 -13.44 -20.17
CA TYR A 105 -9.22 -12.91 -19.30
C TYR A 105 -7.81 -13.26 -19.75
N ALA A 106 -7.62 -14.31 -20.55
CA ALA A 106 -6.29 -14.67 -21.04
C ALA A 106 -5.95 -13.86 -22.30
N ASP A 107 -4.68 -13.51 -22.43
CA ASP A 107 -4.09 -13.01 -23.66
C ASP A 107 -3.82 -14.16 -24.64
N HIS A 108 -3.71 -13.84 -25.93
CA HIS A 108 -3.31 -14.80 -26.95
C HIS A 108 -1.85 -15.21 -26.81
N ASP A 109 -0.98 -14.26 -26.43
CA ASP A 109 0.41 -14.55 -26.14
C ASP A 109 0.54 -15.24 -24.77
N PHE A 110 1.14 -16.43 -24.75
CA PHE A 110 1.36 -17.18 -23.51
C PHE A 110 2.20 -16.37 -22.51
N CYS A 111 3.24 -15.70 -22.98
CA CYS A 111 4.16 -14.97 -22.11
C CYS A 111 3.47 -13.76 -21.47
N SER A 112 2.50 -13.14 -22.13
CA SER A 112 1.70 -12.04 -21.59
C SER A 112 0.67 -12.45 -20.52
N ASN A 113 0.70 -13.70 -20.05
CA ASN A 113 -0.23 -14.24 -19.08
C ASN A 113 0.44 -14.71 -17.79
N LYS A 114 -0.30 -14.58 -16.70
CA LYS A 114 -0.06 -15.23 -15.41
C LYS A 114 -0.78 -16.57 -15.34
N ILE A 115 -0.09 -17.60 -14.86
CA ILE A 115 -0.62 -18.96 -14.77
C ILE A 115 -1.38 -19.12 -13.45
N LEU A 116 -2.68 -19.49 -13.53
CA LEU A 116 -3.50 -19.77 -12.36
C LEU A 116 -3.65 -21.28 -12.12
N THR A 117 -4.02 -21.99 -13.17
CA THR A 117 -4.19 -23.45 -13.17
C THR A 117 -3.74 -24.01 -14.52
N ARG A 118 -3.81 -25.35 -14.68
CA ARG A 118 -3.55 -26.01 -15.97
C ARG A 118 -4.36 -25.42 -17.14
N ASN A 119 -5.59 -24.96 -16.87
CA ASN A 119 -6.56 -24.57 -17.90
C ASN A 119 -6.94 -23.08 -17.87
N VAL A 120 -6.50 -22.32 -16.86
CA VAL A 120 -6.88 -20.92 -16.67
C VAL A 120 -5.66 -20.05 -16.48
N ARG A 121 -5.64 -18.93 -17.20
CA ARG A 121 -4.61 -17.90 -17.14
C ARG A 121 -5.27 -16.53 -17.18
N ILE A 122 -4.56 -15.51 -16.71
CA ILE A 122 -5.02 -14.12 -16.72
C ILE A 122 -3.93 -13.22 -17.29
N SER A 123 -4.30 -12.34 -18.22
CA SER A 123 -3.38 -11.38 -18.84
C SER A 123 -2.88 -10.35 -17.82
N PHE A 124 -1.65 -9.87 -18.00
CA PHE A 124 -1.15 -8.72 -17.22
C PHE A 124 -1.83 -7.39 -17.58
N GLN A 125 -2.70 -7.36 -18.60
CA GLN A 125 -3.46 -6.17 -19.00
C GLN A 125 -4.62 -5.84 -18.03
N VAL A 126 -4.27 -5.37 -16.83
CA VAL A 126 -5.22 -5.01 -15.77
C VAL A 126 -6.30 -4.03 -16.24
N ARG A 127 -5.91 -3.00 -17.01
CA ARG A 127 -6.83 -1.94 -17.48
C ARG A 127 -7.93 -2.47 -18.39
N LYS A 128 -7.64 -3.51 -19.20
CA LYS A 128 -8.60 -4.14 -20.10
C LYS A 128 -9.67 -4.93 -19.35
N HIS A 129 -9.25 -5.67 -18.32
CA HIS A 129 -10.16 -6.57 -17.60
C HIS A 129 -10.76 -5.95 -16.34
N ARG A 130 -10.20 -4.83 -15.86
CA ARG A 130 -10.55 -4.16 -14.59
C ARG A 130 -10.57 -5.14 -13.40
N ARG A 131 -9.56 -6.02 -13.35
CA ARG A 131 -9.39 -7.03 -12.30
C ARG A 131 -8.01 -6.94 -11.68
N ASN A 132 -7.97 -7.01 -10.36
CA ASN A 132 -6.72 -7.14 -9.62
C ASN A 132 -6.05 -8.49 -9.93
N LEU A 133 -4.71 -8.48 -10.04
CA LEU A 133 -3.85 -9.66 -10.29
C LEU A 133 -3.23 -10.25 -9.03
N ASN A 134 -3.56 -9.70 -7.86
CA ASN A 134 -3.22 -10.26 -6.56
C ASN A 134 -3.92 -11.61 -6.40
N ILE A 135 -3.13 -12.65 -6.14
CA ILE A 135 -3.62 -14.03 -6.01
C ILE A 135 -3.17 -14.54 -4.65
N VAL A 136 -4.12 -15.11 -3.91
CA VAL A 136 -3.84 -15.86 -2.69
C VAL A 136 -4.03 -17.33 -3.01
N VAL A 137 -2.99 -18.13 -2.76
CA VAL A 137 -3.04 -19.59 -2.92
C VAL A 137 -3.07 -20.22 -1.54
N ILE A 138 -4.18 -20.88 -1.21
CA ILE A 138 -4.40 -21.51 0.09
C ILE A 138 -4.31 -23.03 -0.09
N GLY A 139 -3.49 -23.67 0.73
CA GLY A 139 -3.34 -25.12 0.74
C GLY A 139 -2.51 -25.57 1.93
N GLY A 140 -2.78 -26.77 2.46
CA GLY A 140 -2.02 -27.35 3.57
C GLY A 140 -0.55 -27.60 3.24
N ALA A 141 0.25 -27.96 4.24
CA ALA A 141 1.61 -28.45 4.01
C ALA A 141 1.58 -29.65 3.05
N GLY A 142 2.55 -29.76 2.14
CA GLY A 142 2.61 -30.84 1.15
C GLY A 142 1.63 -30.73 -0.04
N SER A 143 0.74 -29.73 -0.09
CA SER A 143 -0.18 -29.53 -1.23
C SER A 143 0.50 -29.10 -2.54
N GLY A 144 1.80 -28.82 -2.51
CA GLY A 144 2.59 -28.47 -3.70
C GLY A 144 2.41 -27.03 -4.19
N LYS A 145 2.03 -26.07 -3.31
CA LYS A 145 1.88 -24.64 -3.66
C LYS A 145 3.10 -24.08 -4.42
N THR A 146 4.29 -24.27 -3.87
CA THR A 146 5.56 -23.84 -4.45
C THR A 146 5.81 -24.50 -5.81
N ARG A 147 5.61 -25.82 -5.90
CA ARG A 147 5.87 -26.61 -7.10
C ARG A 147 4.89 -26.36 -8.24
N PHE A 148 3.60 -26.22 -7.94
CA PHE A 148 2.54 -26.16 -8.96
C PHE A 148 2.10 -24.73 -9.30
N PHE A 149 2.37 -23.75 -8.44
CA PHE A 149 2.02 -22.35 -8.70
C PHE A 149 3.24 -21.42 -8.73
N GLY A 150 4.09 -21.46 -7.70
CA GLY A 150 5.27 -20.58 -7.60
C GLY A 150 6.26 -20.79 -8.74
N LYS A 151 6.88 -21.97 -8.82
CA LYS A 151 7.90 -22.31 -9.82
C LYS A 151 7.42 -22.10 -11.27
N PRO A 152 6.21 -22.54 -11.70
CA PRO A 152 5.74 -22.32 -13.07
C PRO A 152 5.60 -20.84 -13.43
N ASN A 153 5.16 -19.99 -12.50
CA ASN A 153 5.07 -18.54 -12.75
C ASN A 153 6.47 -17.91 -12.83
N VAL A 154 7.43 -18.36 -12.03
CA VAL A 154 8.83 -17.90 -12.11
C VAL A 154 9.48 -18.32 -13.42
N MET A 155 9.35 -19.59 -13.79
CA MET A 155 9.88 -20.15 -15.04
C MET A 155 9.29 -19.51 -16.30
N SER A 156 8.09 -18.94 -16.22
CA SER A 156 7.46 -18.21 -17.33
C SER A 156 8.30 -17.00 -17.75
N ALA A 157 9.06 -16.38 -16.84
CA ALA A 157 10.05 -15.35 -17.12
C ALA A 157 9.52 -14.23 -18.05
N ASN A 158 8.34 -13.73 -17.70
CA ASN A 158 7.59 -12.73 -18.47
C ASN A 158 7.49 -11.35 -17.81
N CYS A 159 7.87 -11.26 -16.55
CA CYS A 159 7.81 -10.06 -15.73
C CYS A 159 9.05 -10.00 -14.83
N SER A 160 9.35 -8.84 -14.25
CA SER A 160 10.34 -8.75 -13.17
C SER A 160 9.76 -9.35 -11.90
N MET A 161 10.60 -9.97 -11.07
CA MET A 161 10.12 -10.83 -10.00
C MET A 161 10.82 -10.55 -8.67
N VAL A 162 10.05 -10.63 -7.60
CA VAL A 162 10.54 -10.60 -6.22
C VAL A 162 10.06 -11.86 -5.57
N ILE A 163 10.99 -12.78 -5.30
CA ILE A 163 10.69 -14.11 -4.82
C ILE A 163 11.13 -14.20 -3.36
N LEU A 164 10.17 -14.44 -2.48
CA LEU A 164 10.47 -14.88 -1.13
C LEU A 164 10.53 -16.39 -1.13
N ASP A 165 11.70 -16.93 -0.83
CA ASP A 165 12.01 -18.34 -1.03
C ASP A 165 12.51 -18.97 0.29
N PRO A 166 11.58 -19.42 1.15
CA PRO A 166 11.92 -20.25 2.29
C PRO A 166 12.70 -21.47 1.79
N LYS A 167 13.88 -21.74 2.37
CA LYS A 167 14.83 -22.82 1.97
C LYS A 167 15.55 -22.68 0.63
N GLY A 168 15.28 -21.65 -0.18
CA GLY A 168 16.00 -21.44 -1.45
C GLY A 168 15.67 -22.45 -2.56
N GLU A 169 14.49 -23.11 -2.50
CA GLU A 169 14.11 -24.13 -3.48
C GLU A 169 13.77 -23.54 -4.86
N ILE A 170 13.19 -22.35 -4.90
CA ILE A 170 12.84 -21.66 -6.15
C ILE A 170 14.10 -21.14 -6.82
N LEU A 171 15.03 -20.52 -6.07
CA LEU A 171 16.31 -20.05 -6.60
C LEU A 171 17.10 -21.21 -7.21
N ARG A 172 17.21 -22.33 -6.49
CA ARG A 172 17.96 -23.50 -6.97
C ARG A 172 17.43 -24.06 -8.28
N ASP A 173 16.11 -24.09 -8.43
CA ASP A 173 15.46 -24.66 -9.62
C ASP A 173 15.37 -23.68 -10.80
N THR A 174 15.32 -22.37 -10.55
CA THR A 174 14.94 -21.37 -11.56
C THR A 174 15.97 -20.26 -11.78
N GLY A 175 16.95 -20.08 -10.90
CA GLY A 175 17.95 -18.99 -11.00
C GLY A 175 18.69 -19.01 -12.33
N HIS A 176 19.31 -20.14 -12.68
CA HIS A 176 20.05 -20.28 -13.93
C HIS A 176 19.18 -20.15 -15.19
N LEU A 177 17.91 -20.58 -15.10
CA LEU A 177 16.94 -20.38 -16.19
C LEU A 177 16.67 -18.89 -16.44
N LEU A 178 16.55 -18.09 -15.37
CA LEU A 178 16.32 -16.65 -15.49
C LEU A 178 17.54 -15.95 -16.08
N GLU A 179 18.75 -16.28 -15.62
CA GLU A 179 20.01 -15.78 -16.21
C GLU A 179 20.08 -16.07 -17.72
N THR A 180 19.79 -17.32 -18.12
CA THR A 180 19.77 -17.73 -19.54
C THR A 180 18.73 -16.96 -20.35
N LYS A 181 17.64 -16.52 -19.71
CA LYS A 181 16.60 -15.68 -20.32
C LYS A 181 16.92 -14.18 -20.28
N GLY A 182 18.13 -13.81 -19.87
CA GLY A 182 18.61 -12.43 -19.86
C GLY A 182 18.11 -11.61 -18.66
N TYR A 183 17.75 -12.25 -17.55
CA TYR A 183 17.41 -11.54 -16.33
C TYR A 183 18.67 -11.12 -15.56
N VAL A 184 18.63 -9.94 -14.97
CA VAL A 184 19.54 -9.58 -13.89
C VAL A 184 19.05 -10.27 -12.62
N VAL A 185 19.78 -11.29 -12.17
CA VAL A 185 19.45 -12.03 -10.94
C VAL A 185 20.21 -11.43 -9.77
N ARG A 186 19.48 -11.08 -8.70
CA ARG A 186 20.02 -10.64 -7.41
C ARG A 186 19.49 -11.55 -6.31
N VAL A 187 20.34 -11.81 -5.33
CA VAL A 187 20.08 -12.78 -4.27
C VAL A 187 20.46 -12.14 -2.94
N LEU A 188 19.48 -11.95 -2.06
CA LEU A 188 19.68 -11.67 -0.66
C LEU A 188 19.56 -12.99 0.12
N ASP A 189 20.69 -13.56 0.52
CA ASP A 189 20.74 -14.84 1.23
C ASP A 189 20.97 -14.64 2.73
N LEU A 190 19.91 -14.82 3.53
CA LEU A 190 19.99 -14.74 5.00
C LEU A 190 20.27 -16.11 5.65
N ILE A 191 20.42 -17.16 4.85
CA ILE A 191 20.85 -18.50 5.28
C ILE A 191 22.38 -18.58 5.18
N ASN A 192 22.95 -18.18 4.04
CA ASN A 192 24.40 -18.08 3.81
C ASN A 192 24.78 -16.66 3.38
N MET A 193 24.91 -15.76 4.35
CA MET A 193 25.16 -14.33 4.11
C MET A 193 26.46 -14.05 3.34
N GLU A 194 27.49 -14.88 3.48
CA GLU A 194 28.75 -14.75 2.74
C GLU A 194 28.61 -14.89 1.21
N ARG A 195 27.53 -15.53 0.74
CA ARG A 195 27.23 -15.73 -0.69
C ARG A 195 26.13 -14.80 -1.20
N SER A 196 25.62 -13.94 -0.33
CA SER A 196 24.59 -12.97 -0.66
C SER A 196 25.18 -11.79 -1.43
N HIS A 197 24.35 -11.16 -2.26
CA HIS A 197 24.62 -9.79 -2.68
C HIS A 197 24.45 -8.84 -1.49
N CYS A 198 25.22 -7.75 -1.50
CA CYS A 198 25.14 -6.75 -0.45
C CYS A 198 23.88 -5.87 -0.59
N TYR A 199 23.30 -5.50 0.54
CA TYR A 199 22.12 -4.64 0.64
C TYR A 199 22.35 -3.55 1.67
N ASN A 200 22.52 -2.31 1.21
CA ASN A 200 22.69 -1.16 2.07
C ASN A 200 21.43 -0.25 2.04
N PRO A 201 20.66 -0.17 3.14
CA PRO A 201 19.47 0.66 3.21
C PRO A 201 19.71 2.16 3.00
N PHE A 202 20.92 2.68 3.26
CA PHE A 202 21.22 4.12 3.13
C PHE A 202 21.15 4.64 1.69
N VAL A 203 21.40 3.76 0.72
CA VAL A 203 21.36 4.07 -0.72
C VAL A 203 19.97 4.51 -1.16
N TYR A 204 18.92 4.00 -0.49
CA TYR A 204 17.52 4.24 -0.85
C TYR A 204 16.88 5.40 -0.08
N LEU A 205 17.63 6.08 0.80
CA LEU A 205 17.14 7.24 1.56
C LEU A 205 17.21 8.50 0.68
N GLN A 206 16.06 9.12 0.39
CA GLN A 206 15.99 10.32 -0.45
C GLN A 206 15.66 11.58 0.36
N ASN A 207 14.89 11.44 1.43
CA ASN A 207 14.43 12.56 2.27
C ASN A 207 14.33 12.16 3.74
N ASP A 208 14.06 13.15 4.60
CA ASP A 208 13.96 12.95 6.05
C ASP A 208 12.87 11.96 6.47
N ASN A 209 11.78 11.87 5.69
CA ASN A 209 10.69 10.94 5.96
C ASN A 209 11.17 9.49 5.77
N ASP A 210 12.02 9.24 4.77
CA ASP A 210 12.59 7.91 4.53
C ASP A 210 13.49 7.48 5.68
N VAL A 211 14.30 8.40 6.24
CA VAL A 211 15.11 8.15 7.44
C VAL A 211 14.22 7.79 8.63
N GLN A 212 13.18 8.57 8.90
CA GLN A 212 12.23 8.28 9.98
C GLN A 212 11.53 6.93 9.80
N ARG A 213 11.12 6.59 8.58
CA ARG A 213 10.49 5.30 8.26
C ARG A 213 11.45 4.14 8.44
N LEU A 214 12.72 4.28 8.04
CA LEU A 214 13.76 3.27 8.23
C LEU A 214 13.90 2.94 9.72
N VAL A 215 14.10 3.97 10.55
CA VAL A 215 14.25 3.80 12.01
C VAL A 215 12.97 3.22 12.63
N THR A 216 11.81 3.73 12.25
CA THR A 216 10.52 3.21 12.76
C THR A 216 10.30 1.74 12.38
N ASN A 217 10.63 1.35 11.15
CA ASN A 217 10.51 -0.05 10.71
C ASN A 217 11.49 -0.94 11.46
N LEU A 218 12.75 -0.51 11.64
CA LEU A 218 13.75 -1.24 12.39
C LEU A 218 13.27 -1.50 13.83
N PHE A 219 12.90 -0.46 14.58
CA PHE A 219 12.41 -0.61 15.95
C PHE A 219 11.16 -1.49 16.05
N LYS A 220 10.23 -1.35 15.11
CA LYS A 220 9.01 -2.17 15.06
C LYS A 220 9.30 -3.64 14.77
N SER A 221 10.30 -3.93 13.95
CA SER A 221 10.65 -5.29 13.54
C SER A 221 11.59 -6.00 14.53
N THR A 222 12.36 -5.24 15.32
CA THR A 222 13.16 -5.75 16.43
C THR A 222 12.41 -5.82 17.76
N THR A 223 11.12 -5.42 17.81
CA THR A 223 10.28 -5.53 19.01
C THR A 223 9.47 -6.83 18.99
N PRO A 224 9.61 -7.72 19.98
CA PRO A 224 8.85 -8.97 20.03
C PRO A 224 7.34 -8.73 20.02
N LYS A 225 6.59 -9.64 19.38
CA LYS A 225 5.14 -9.56 19.33
C LYS A 225 4.54 -9.89 20.71
N GLY A 226 3.73 -8.98 21.24
CA GLY A 226 3.04 -9.17 22.52
C GLY A 226 3.78 -8.58 23.73
N SER A 227 5.03 -8.15 23.56
CA SER A 227 5.68 -7.24 24.50
C SER A 227 5.30 -5.82 24.10
N GLN A 228 4.34 -5.21 24.79
CA GLN A 228 4.43 -3.76 24.93
C GLN A 228 5.66 -3.49 25.79
N SER A 229 6.57 -2.68 25.28
CA SER A 229 7.68 -2.13 26.06
C SER A 229 7.11 -1.61 27.37
N GLN A 230 7.55 -2.16 28.51
CA GLN A 230 7.05 -1.72 29.82
C GLN A 230 7.26 -0.21 30.03
N ASP A 231 8.26 0.38 29.35
CA ASP A 231 8.53 1.81 29.33
C ASP A 231 8.78 2.33 27.90
N PRO A 232 7.80 3.01 27.29
CA PRO A 232 7.93 3.64 25.96
C PRO A 232 9.04 4.70 25.88
N PHE A 233 9.47 5.24 27.02
CA PHE A 233 10.51 6.26 27.11
C PHE A 233 11.84 5.77 26.50
N TRP A 234 12.32 4.59 26.91
CA TRP A 234 13.63 4.08 26.48
C TRP A 234 13.67 3.79 24.97
N ASP A 235 12.60 3.21 24.43
CA ASP A 235 12.50 2.95 22.99
C ASP A 235 12.42 4.25 22.19
N THR A 236 11.71 5.26 22.69
CA THR A 236 11.62 6.57 22.04
C THR A 236 12.97 7.28 22.05
N ALA A 237 13.67 7.28 23.18
CA ALA A 237 14.98 7.90 23.31
C ALA A 237 16.05 7.17 22.47
N ALA A 238 16.05 5.83 22.45
CA ALA A 238 16.94 5.05 21.58
C ALA A 238 16.67 5.31 20.09
N SER A 239 15.40 5.48 19.71
CA SER A 239 15.01 5.86 18.36
C SER A 239 15.51 7.26 17.99
N MET A 240 15.46 8.23 18.91
CA MET A 240 16.04 9.57 18.70
C MET A 240 17.56 9.52 18.49
N LEU A 241 18.28 8.74 19.29
CA LEU A 241 19.72 8.54 19.10
C LEU A 241 20.01 7.93 17.73
N LEU A 242 19.29 6.87 17.34
CA LEU A 242 19.49 6.27 16.01
C LEU A 242 19.18 7.25 14.87
N LEU A 243 18.12 8.07 15.00
CA LEU A 243 17.82 9.13 14.03
C LEU A 243 18.97 10.10 13.91
N ALA A 244 19.54 10.57 15.03
CA ALA A 244 20.67 11.48 15.03
C ALA A 244 21.87 10.89 14.26
N LEU A 245 22.22 9.63 14.54
CA LEU A 245 23.32 8.93 13.86
C LEU A 245 23.06 8.74 12.36
N VAL A 246 21.86 8.27 11.97
CA VAL A 246 21.53 8.04 10.56
C VAL A 246 21.45 9.36 9.79
N PHE A 247 20.91 10.43 10.38
CA PHE A 247 20.90 11.76 9.77
C PHE A 247 22.30 12.32 9.60
N TYR A 248 23.18 12.16 10.60
CA TYR A 248 24.57 12.55 10.50
C TYR A 248 25.24 11.84 9.32
N LEU A 249 25.19 10.50 9.29
CA LEU A 249 25.81 9.73 8.21
C LEU A 249 25.24 10.10 6.84
N LYS A 250 23.92 10.27 6.73
CA LYS A 250 23.28 10.56 5.46
C LYS A 250 23.73 11.89 4.83
N TYR A 251 23.86 12.92 5.65
CA TYR A 251 24.10 14.29 5.17
C TYR A 251 25.57 14.70 5.23
N GLU A 252 26.35 14.16 6.17
CA GLU A 252 27.72 14.61 6.45
C GLU A 252 28.79 13.59 6.07
N ALA A 253 28.51 12.29 6.21
CA ALA A 253 29.51 11.27 5.93
C ALA A 253 29.63 10.99 4.42
N PRO A 254 30.85 10.65 3.95
CA PRO A 254 31.05 10.18 2.58
C PRO A 254 30.22 8.92 2.31
N LYS A 255 29.84 8.70 1.05
CA LYS A 255 28.88 7.65 0.66
C LYS A 255 29.32 6.25 1.09
N GLU A 256 30.62 6.02 1.14
CA GLU A 256 31.26 4.76 1.53
C GLU A 256 31.05 4.45 3.02
N GLU A 257 30.89 5.47 3.85
CA GLU A 257 30.66 5.36 5.30
C GLU A 257 29.17 5.36 5.66
N GLN A 258 28.26 5.59 4.70
CA GLN A 258 26.82 5.59 4.92
C GLN A 258 26.28 4.15 5.04
N ASN A 259 26.56 3.48 6.15
CA ASN A 259 26.18 2.09 6.36
C ASN A 259 25.95 1.77 7.86
N PHE A 260 25.30 0.64 8.15
CA PHE A 260 25.02 0.22 9.52
C PHE A 260 26.26 -0.15 10.35
N PRO A 261 27.33 -0.74 9.78
CA PRO A 261 28.60 -0.90 10.49
C PRO A 261 29.13 0.42 11.07
N MET A 262 29.09 1.50 10.30
CA MET A 262 29.48 2.83 10.78
C MET A 262 28.53 3.36 11.86
N VAL A 263 27.22 3.09 11.78
CA VAL A 263 26.28 3.41 12.88
C VAL A 263 26.73 2.72 14.18
N MET A 264 27.16 1.46 14.11
CA MET A 264 27.65 0.72 15.27
C MET A 264 29.00 1.25 15.77
N GLU A 265 29.88 1.72 14.89
CA GLU A 265 31.13 2.39 15.26
C GLU A 265 30.87 3.72 15.97
N MET A 266 29.98 4.57 15.42
CA MET A 266 29.57 5.82 16.07
C MET A 266 28.94 5.56 17.44
N LEU A 267 28.11 4.53 17.57
CA LEU A 267 27.49 4.17 18.85
C LEU A 267 28.53 3.75 19.90
N ARG A 268 29.57 3.00 19.49
CA ARG A 268 30.69 2.65 20.38
C ARG A 268 31.57 3.85 20.73
N ALA A 269 31.75 4.77 19.77
CA ALA A 269 32.51 6.00 19.97
C ALA A 269 31.81 7.03 20.87
N GLY A 270 30.54 6.80 21.20
CA GLY A 270 29.78 7.62 22.15
C GLY A 270 29.79 7.09 23.58
N ASP A 271 30.58 6.06 23.91
CA ASP A 271 30.60 5.48 25.26
C ASP A 271 30.96 6.56 26.30
N VAL A 272 30.13 6.65 27.35
CA VAL A 272 30.23 7.68 28.39
C VAL A 272 30.85 7.07 29.64
N SER A 273 31.94 7.66 30.12
CA SER A 273 32.59 7.30 31.38
C SER A 273 31.65 7.49 32.57
N GLU A 274 31.62 6.55 33.52
CA GLU A 274 30.81 6.68 34.75
C GLU A 274 31.50 7.51 35.84
N GLU A 275 32.82 7.68 35.72
CA GLU A 275 33.65 8.28 36.78
C GLU A 275 33.83 9.79 36.58
N ASP A 276 33.73 10.28 35.34
CA ASP A 276 33.90 11.67 34.99
C ASP A 276 32.82 12.15 34.01
N ASP A 277 31.82 12.86 34.55
CA ASP A 277 30.74 13.52 33.78
C ASP A 277 31.28 14.61 32.82
N SER A 278 32.58 14.95 32.88
CA SER A 278 33.21 15.96 32.04
C SER A 278 34.03 15.41 30.86
N GLU A 279 34.19 14.09 30.75
CA GLU A 279 34.83 13.47 29.59
C GLU A 279 33.89 13.51 28.37
N GLN A 280 34.25 14.34 27.39
CA GLN A 280 33.58 14.38 26.09
C GLN A 280 33.94 13.12 25.28
N SER A 281 32.94 12.43 24.76
CA SER A 281 33.17 11.31 23.85
C SER A 281 33.57 11.81 22.46
N PRO A 282 34.27 11.00 21.64
CA PRO A 282 34.50 11.31 20.23
C PRO A 282 33.21 11.59 19.45
N LEU A 283 32.09 10.99 19.85
CA LEU A 283 30.77 11.27 19.27
C LEU A 283 30.30 12.69 19.63
N ASP A 284 30.49 13.11 20.88
CA ASP A 284 30.13 14.47 21.33
C ASP A 284 30.92 15.52 20.55
N GLU A 285 32.24 15.35 20.42
CA GLU A 285 33.07 16.25 19.62
C GLU A 285 32.59 16.33 18.16
N LEU A 286 32.14 15.21 17.60
CA LEU A 286 31.66 15.14 16.22
C LEU A 286 30.38 15.99 16.02
N PHE A 287 29.44 15.90 16.97
CA PHE A 287 28.22 16.69 16.95
C PHE A 287 28.47 18.16 17.34
N GLU A 288 29.40 18.46 18.24
CA GLU A 288 29.80 19.84 18.55
C GLU A 288 30.41 20.55 17.33
N ARG A 289 31.28 19.87 16.57
CA ARG A 289 31.83 20.42 15.33
C ARG A 289 30.74 20.67 14.29
N LEU A 290 29.75 19.78 14.19
CA LEU A 290 28.59 19.98 13.34
C LEU A 290 27.78 21.19 13.78
N GLU A 291 27.58 21.38 15.08
CA GLU A 291 26.88 22.52 15.67
C GLU A 291 27.59 23.86 15.37
N MET A 292 28.93 23.88 15.42
CA MET A 292 29.70 25.08 15.06
C MET A 292 29.52 25.49 13.58
N ARG A 293 29.33 24.51 12.69
CA ARG A 293 29.18 24.76 11.25
C ARG A 293 27.73 25.02 10.84
N GLU A 294 26.79 24.20 11.31
CA GLU A 294 25.38 24.27 10.95
C GLU A 294 24.46 24.01 12.16
N PRO A 295 24.19 25.04 13.00
CA PRO A 295 23.45 24.89 14.26
C PRO A 295 22.00 24.36 14.12
N GLU A 296 21.42 24.48 12.93
CA GLU A 296 20.03 24.10 12.61
C GLU A 296 19.90 22.71 11.96
N HIS A 297 21.02 21.98 11.82
CA HIS A 297 21.05 20.67 11.18
C HIS A 297 20.12 19.67 11.90
N ILE A 298 19.38 18.85 11.13
CA ILE A 298 18.36 17.94 11.69
C ILE A 298 18.95 16.89 12.63
N ALA A 299 20.17 16.40 12.34
CA ALA A 299 20.86 15.46 13.22
C ALA A 299 21.08 16.03 14.64
N LEU A 300 21.41 17.33 14.74
CA LEU A 300 21.59 18.01 16.03
C LEU A 300 20.29 18.12 16.81
N LYS A 301 19.15 18.32 16.13
CA LYS A 301 17.84 18.40 16.79
C LYS A 301 17.52 17.12 17.53
N TYR A 302 17.80 15.97 16.92
CA TYR A 302 17.64 14.66 17.55
C TYR A 302 18.74 14.39 18.59
N TYR A 303 19.99 14.79 18.33
CA TYR A 303 21.09 14.61 19.26
C TYR A 303 20.89 15.37 20.56
N ARG A 304 20.51 16.66 20.50
CA ARG A 304 20.20 17.49 21.67
C ARG A 304 19.02 16.95 22.47
N ALA A 305 18.01 16.39 21.79
CA ALA A 305 16.87 15.77 22.47
C ALA A 305 17.30 14.54 23.28
N TYR A 306 18.20 13.71 22.72
CA TYR A 306 18.83 12.60 23.41
C TYR A 306 19.74 13.07 24.56
N HIS A 307 20.62 14.05 24.32
CA HIS A 307 21.65 14.57 25.24
C HIS A 307 21.11 15.49 26.36
N SER A 308 19.81 15.39 26.69
CA SER A 308 19.16 16.23 27.72
C SER A 308 19.10 15.58 29.11
N GLY A 309 19.48 14.31 29.22
CA GLY A 309 19.48 13.54 30.47
C GLY A 309 20.85 13.50 31.17
N SER A 310 20.90 12.92 32.38
CA SER A 310 22.17 12.64 33.08
C SER A 310 23.01 11.58 32.36
N ALA A 311 24.33 11.55 32.58
CA ALA A 311 25.23 10.56 31.96
C ALA A 311 24.75 9.11 32.16
N LYS A 312 24.29 8.76 33.37
CA LYS A 312 23.68 7.45 33.66
C LYS A 312 22.46 7.13 32.79
N THR A 313 21.64 8.14 32.49
CA THR A 313 20.48 8.01 31.61
C THR A 313 20.91 7.84 30.15
N LEU A 314 21.89 8.63 29.69
CA LEU A 314 22.45 8.55 28.35
C LEU A 314 23.06 7.17 28.07
N LYS A 315 23.80 6.62 29.04
CA LYS A 315 24.37 5.28 28.98
C LYS A 315 23.28 4.20 28.90
N SER A 316 22.22 4.30 29.70
CA SER A 316 21.08 3.38 29.62
C SER A 316 20.38 3.41 28.25
N ILE A 317 20.25 4.59 27.63
CA ILE A 317 19.70 4.74 26.28
C ILE A 317 20.63 4.11 25.23
N GLN A 318 21.95 4.33 25.32
CA GLN A 318 22.92 3.70 24.42
C GLN A 318 22.90 2.17 24.52
N ILE A 319 22.87 1.62 25.74
CA ILE A 319 22.73 0.18 25.97
C ILE A 319 21.43 -0.34 25.34
N THR A 320 20.32 0.41 25.48
CA THR A 320 19.05 0.06 24.85
C THR A 320 19.17 0.01 23.32
N LEU A 321 19.78 1.03 22.71
CA LEU A 321 19.99 1.06 21.26
C LEU A 321 20.94 -0.07 20.80
N ALA A 322 22.04 -0.30 21.51
CA ALA A 322 23.01 -1.35 21.21
C ALA A 322 22.36 -2.74 21.26
N ALA A 323 21.48 -2.99 22.24
CA ALA A 323 20.71 -4.23 22.32
C ALA A 323 19.75 -4.42 21.14
N ARG A 324 19.15 -3.33 20.62
CA ARG A 324 18.29 -3.40 19.43
C ARG A 324 19.07 -3.64 18.14
N LEU A 325 20.29 -3.12 18.08
CA LEU A 325 21.18 -3.24 16.92
C LEU A 325 22.17 -4.41 17.03
N GLU A 326 22.09 -5.24 18.08
CA GLU A 326 23.04 -6.31 18.38
C GLU A 326 23.31 -7.22 17.17
N LYS A 327 22.29 -7.49 16.35
CA LYS A 327 22.41 -8.33 15.15
C LYS A 327 23.40 -7.76 14.12
N PHE A 328 23.61 -6.45 14.07
CA PHE A 328 24.60 -5.79 13.21
C PHE A 328 26.05 -5.96 13.70
N ASN A 329 26.27 -6.46 14.92
CA ASN A 329 27.62 -6.83 15.37
C ASN A 329 28.12 -8.14 14.75
N LEU A 330 27.22 -8.95 14.16
CA LEU A 330 27.62 -10.14 13.44
C LEU A 330 28.37 -9.74 12.18
N GLU A 331 29.61 -10.20 12.02
CA GLU A 331 30.46 -9.89 10.86
C GLU A 331 29.74 -10.19 9.54
N SER A 332 29.02 -11.32 9.47
CA SER A 332 28.24 -11.71 8.31
C SER A 332 27.14 -10.70 7.93
N LEU A 333 26.45 -10.11 8.91
CA LEU A 333 25.43 -9.09 8.65
C LEU A 333 26.05 -7.72 8.38
N ALA A 334 27.13 -7.38 9.09
CA ALA A 334 27.88 -6.16 8.88
C ALA A 334 28.38 -6.11 7.43
N SER A 335 29.08 -7.16 6.95
CA SER A 335 29.56 -7.26 5.57
C SER A 335 28.45 -7.17 4.54
N LEU A 336 27.29 -7.80 4.80
CA LEU A 336 26.13 -7.75 3.92
C LEU A 336 25.55 -6.34 3.78
N THR A 337 25.72 -5.46 4.77
CA THR A 337 25.09 -4.13 4.83
C THR A 337 26.05 -2.97 4.55
N VAL A 338 27.30 -3.23 4.18
CA VAL A 338 28.29 -2.18 3.83
C VAL A 338 27.93 -1.49 2.53
N THR A 339 27.70 -2.26 1.47
CA THR A 339 27.46 -1.77 0.10
C THR A 339 26.10 -2.22 -0.42
N ASP A 340 25.64 -1.63 -1.52
CA ASP A 340 24.43 -2.08 -2.21
C ASP A 340 24.78 -2.65 -3.58
N GLU A 341 24.33 -3.88 -3.82
CA GLU A 341 24.41 -4.58 -5.09
C GLU A 341 23.01 -4.98 -5.60
N LEU A 342 21.97 -4.77 -4.79
CA LEU A 342 20.60 -5.13 -5.15
C LEU A 342 19.98 -4.20 -6.19
N GLU A 343 20.44 -2.94 -6.28
CA GLU A 343 20.00 -1.96 -7.27
C GLU A 343 18.46 -1.87 -7.41
N LEU A 344 17.73 -1.80 -6.29
CA LEU A 344 16.26 -1.94 -6.27
C LEU A 344 15.52 -0.96 -7.20
N ALA A 345 16.10 0.21 -7.46
CA ALA A 345 15.56 1.23 -8.36
C ALA A 345 15.43 0.75 -9.82
N ARG A 346 16.27 -0.20 -10.26
CA ARG A 346 16.22 -0.77 -11.62
C ARG A 346 15.06 -1.76 -11.79
N MET A 347 14.47 -2.20 -10.68
CA MET A 347 13.40 -3.18 -10.72
C MET A 347 12.15 -2.62 -11.42
N GLY A 348 11.71 -3.31 -12.46
CA GLY A 348 10.57 -2.89 -13.28
C GLY A 348 10.94 -1.96 -14.44
N GLU A 349 12.19 -1.49 -14.51
CA GLU A 349 12.73 -0.84 -15.71
C GLU A 349 13.25 -1.87 -16.71
N GLU A 350 13.91 -2.90 -16.19
CA GLU A 350 14.42 -4.04 -16.94
C GLU A 350 13.98 -5.36 -16.30
N LYS A 351 14.25 -6.48 -16.99
CA LYS A 351 13.96 -7.83 -16.50
C LYS A 351 14.92 -8.19 -15.37
N MET A 352 14.41 -8.12 -14.14
CA MET A 352 15.17 -8.36 -12.92
C MET A 352 14.46 -9.38 -12.03
N ALA A 353 15.21 -10.24 -11.36
CA ALA A 353 14.70 -11.19 -10.39
C ALA A 353 15.47 -11.06 -9.07
N LEU A 354 14.78 -10.66 -8.00
CA LEU A 354 15.31 -10.59 -6.65
C LEU A 354 14.82 -11.79 -5.84
N PHE A 355 15.75 -12.62 -5.38
CA PHE A 355 15.48 -13.73 -4.47
C PHE A 355 15.85 -13.33 -3.06
N ALA A 356 14.90 -13.42 -2.12
CA ALA A 356 15.14 -13.26 -0.69
C ALA A 356 15.02 -14.63 -0.02
N LEU A 357 16.16 -15.21 0.36
CA LEU A 357 16.22 -16.49 1.05
C LEU A 357 16.20 -16.24 2.55
N ILE A 358 15.25 -16.87 3.21
CA ILE A 358 15.00 -16.65 4.63
C ILE A 358 14.99 -18.00 5.34
N PRO A 359 15.73 -18.17 6.44
CA PRO A 359 15.73 -19.42 7.20
C PRO A 359 14.35 -19.69 7.82
N ASP A 360 13.79 -20.89 7.62
CA ASP A 360 12.45 -21.27 8.09
C ASP A 360 12.34 -21.38 9.61
N ASN A 361 13.44 -21.76 10.26
CA ASN A 361 13.53 -22.00 11.68
C ASN A 361 13.89 -20.74 12.49
N ASP A 362 14.43 -19.71 11.85
CA ASP A 362 14.94 -18.51 12.51
C ASP A 362 14.22 -17.25 12.05
N VAL A 363 13.78 -16.44 13.01
CA VAL A 363 13.11 -15.16 12.78
C VAL A 363 14.04 -13.96 13.01
N SER A 364 15.29 -14.22 13.43
CA SER A 364 16.26 -13.20 13.85
C SER A 364 16.53 -12.13 12.80
N PHE A 365 16.52 -12.47 11.51
CA PHE A 365 16.84 -11.55 10.42
C PHE A 365 15.62 -11.03 9.65
N ASN A 366 14.40 -11.29 10.14
CA ASN A 366 13.18 -10.82 9.50
C ASN A 366 13.09 -9.28 9.40
N PHE A 367 13.79 -8.55 10.28
CA PHE A 367 13.84 -7.09 10.22
C PHE A 367 14.46 -6.59 8.91
N LEU A 368 15.51 -7.25 8.42
CA LEU A 368 16.18 -6.82 7.19
C LEU A 368 15.26 -7.00 5.97
N VAL A 369 14.51 -8.10 5.94
CA VAL A 369 13.50 -8.37 4.91
C VAL A 369 12.36 -7.33 4.97
N SER A 370 11.94 -6.94 6.17
CA SER A 370 10.93 -5.89 6.36
C SER A 370 11.36 -4.54 5.81
N ILE A 371 12.62 -4.17 6.06
CA ILE A 371 13.23 -2.93 5.54
C ILE A 371 13.35 -3.02 4.01
N LEU A 372 13.86 -4.15 3.49
CA LEU A 372 13.96 -4.43 2.06
C LEU A 372 12.63 -4.24 1.35
N TYR A 373 11.55 -4.84 1.84
CA TYR A 373 10.23 -4.70 1.24
C TYR A 373 9.74 -3.27 1.24
N THR A 374 9.91 -2.56 2.36
CA THR A 374 9.45 -1.18 2.47
C THR A 374 10.17 -0.29 1.46
N GLN A 375 11.49 -0.42 1.37
CA GLN A 375 12.28 0.34 0.41
C GLN A 375 12.00 -0.07 -1.02
N LEU A 376 11.85 -1.36 -1.30
CA LEU A 376 11.50 -1.86 -2.62
C LEU A 376 10.16 -1.27 -3.10
N PHE A 377 9.11 -1.31 -2.28
CA PHE A 377 7.83 -0.68 -2.66
C PHE A 377 7.97 0.82 -2.88
N GLN A 378 8.72 1.52 -2.02
CA GLN A 378 8.98 2.95 -2.20
C GLN A 378 9.67 3.24 -3.53
N GLN A 379 10.71 2.46 -3.89
CA GLN A 379 11.41 2.62 -5.17
C GLN A 379 10.48 2.33 -6.35
N LEU A 380 9.70 1.24 -6.30
CA LEU A 380 8.77 0.90 -7.36
C LEU A 380 7.72 2.01 -7.60
N PHE A 381 7.14 2.57 -6.53
CA PHE A 381 6.19 3.67 -6.64
C PHE A 381 6.85 4.96 -7.13
N TYR A 382 8.03 5.30 -6.59
CA TYR A 382 8.77 6.48 -6.98
C TYR A 382 9.11 6.47 -8.47
N VAL A 383 9.65 5.36 -8.97
CA VAL A 383 10.02 5.18 -10.39
C VAL A 383 8.75 5.18 -11.26
N ALA A 384 7.69 4.48 -10.86
CA ALA A 384 6.44 4.47 -11.60
C ALA A 384 5.85 5.88 -11.77
N ASP A 385 5.75 6.65 -10.68
CA ASP A 385 5.09 7.95 -10.68
C ASP A 385 5.94 9.05 -11.31
N ARG A 386 7.25 9.09 -10.99
CA ARG A 386 8.14 10.18 -11.42
C ARG A 386 8.71 9.98 -12.82
N LYS A 387 9.01 8.74 -13.22
CA LYS A 387 9.68 8.45 -14.49
C LYS A 387 8.72 7.99 -15.58
N TYR A 388 7.67 7.23 -15.22
CA TYR A 388 6.80 6.57 -16.22
C TYR A 388 5.30 6.97 -16.14
N GLY A 389 4.95 7.97 -15.32
CA GLY A 389 3.59 8.51 -15.27
C GLY A 389 2.53 7.55 -14.72
N GLY A 390 2.92 6.70 -13.77
CA GLY A 390 2.03 5.84 -12.98
C GLY A 390 2.02 4.35 -13.37
N SER A 391 2.91 3.89 -14.25
CA SER A 391 3.06 2.45 -14.54
C SER A 391 4.47 2.12 -14.99
N LEU A 392 5.09 1.10 -14.40
CA LEU A 392 6.40 0.61 -14.81
C LEU A 392 6.36 -0.03 -16.22
N PRO A 393 7.45 0.06 -17.01
CA PRO A 393 7.56 -0.59 -18.31
C PRO A 393 7.45 -2.12 -18.23
N VAL A 394 8.09 -2.72 -17.22
CA VAL A 394 8.04 -4.14 -16.95
C VAL A 394 7.19 -4.38 -15.70
N HIS A 395 6.18 -5.24 -15.81
CA HIS A 395 5.36 -5.64 -14.67
C HIS A 395 6.26 -6.27 -13.59
N VAL A 396 6.01 -5.95 -12.31
CA VAL A 396 6.73 -6.54 -11.18
C VAL A 396 5.81 -7.49 -10.43
N HIS A 397 6.22 -8.75 -10.30
CA HIS A 397 5.44 -9.81 -9.68
C HIS A 397 6.13 -10.31 -8.41
N PHE A 398 5.42 -10.17 -7.29
CA PHE A 398 5.84 -10.72 -6.01
C PHE A 398 5.34 -12.15 -5.85
N VAL A 399 6.27 -13.10 -5.71
CA VAL A 399 6.01 -14.50 -5.39
C VAL A 399 6.42 -14.71 -3.94
N MET A 400 5.45 -14.65 -3.03
CA MET A 400 5.68 -14.74 -1.60
C MET A 400 5.24 -16.11 -1.08
N ASP A 401 6.17 -17.06 -0.96
CA ASP A 401 5.85 -18.34 -0.31
C ASP A 401 5.70 -18.15 1.21
N GLU A 402 4.84 -18.95 1.83
CA GLU A 402 4.55 -18.92 3.27
C GLU A 402 4.21 -17.54 3.89
N PHE A 403 3.49 -16.70 3.13
CA PHE A 403 3.16 -15.32 3.53
C PHE A 403 2.57 -15.18 4.95
N ALA A 404 1.71 -16.11 5.38
CA ALA A 404 0.98 -16.01 6.65
C ALA A 404 1.82 -16.33 7.89
N VAL A 405 2.91 -17.08 7.75
CA VAL A 405 3.74 -17.54 8.89
C VAL A 405 4.64 -16.42 9.40
N ARG A 406 4.97 -15.47 8.52
CA ARG A 406 6.02 -14.49 8.78
C ARG A 406 5.41 -13.14 9.18
N PRO A 407 5.88 -12.54 10.29
CA PRO A 407 5.48 -11.22 10.68
C PRO A 407 6.17 -10.17 9.79
N TYR A 408 5.77 -10.07 8.52
CA TYR A 408 6.08 -8.88 7.73
C TYR A 408 5.28 -7.72 8.32
N GLY A 409 5.76 -7.17 9.44
CA GLY A 409 5.26 -5.93 9.97
C GLY A 409 5.37 -4.90 8.85
N LEU A 410 4.23 -4.38 8.38
CA LEU A 410 4.09 -3.45 7.24
C LEU A 410 3.75 -4.02 5.85
N ILE A 411 2.91 -5.06 5.76
CA ILE A 411 2.04 -5.22 4.58
C ILE A 411 0.56 -5.11 4.97
N ARG A 412 0.22 -4.11 5.80
CA ARG A 412 -1.19 -3.74 6.05
C ARG A 412 -1.73 -2.70 5.05
N ASN A 413 -0.87 -2.08 4.25
CA ASN A 413 -1.23 -1.02 3.29
C ASN A 413 -1.02 -1.41 1.82
N LEU A 414 -0.93 -2.71 1.49
CA LEU A 414 -1.10 -3.18 0.10
C LEU A 414 -2.59 -3.26 -0.26
N SER A 415 -3.36 -2.24 0.13
CA SER A 415 -4.59 -1.87 -0.56
C SER A 415 -4.18 -1.23 -1.89
N VAL A 416 -3.81 -2.09 -2.85
CA VAL A 416 -3.79 -1.69 -4.26
C VAL A 416 -5.23 -1.34 -4.62
N ALA A 417 -5.51 -0.04 -4.77
CA ALA A 417 -6.78 0.46 -5.27
C ALA A 417 -7.04 -0.02 -6.70
#